data_AF-A0AAD0I557-F1
#
_entry.id   AF-A0AAD0I557-F1
#
_cell.length_a   1.000
_cell.length_b   1.000
_cell.length_c   1.000
_cell.angle_alpha   90.00
_cell.angle_beta   90.00
_cell.angle_gamma   90.00
#
_symmetry.space_group_name_H-M   'P 1'
#
loop_
_entity.id
_entity.type
_entity.pdbx_description
1 polymer ?
#
loop_
_entity_poly.entity_id
_entity_poly.type
_entity_poly.pdbx_seq_one_letter_code
_entity_poly.pdbx_strand_id
1 'polypeptide(L)' 'MPHEFRLALDEELDTQLEAVRQQQGLETLDQAAEWLARRRLRKGTASLTGRGRALYEIRGPSD' A
#
# COMPACT_ATOMS: atom_id res chain seq x y z
N MET A 1 16.19 3.25 -21.07
CA MET A 1 15.43 4.46 -20.69
C MET A 1 14.31 4.01 -19.78
N PRO A 2 14.23 4.45 -18.51
CA PRO A 2 13.06 4.13 -17.71
C PRO A 2 11.86 4.78 -18.40
N HIS A 3 10.81 4.00 -18.66
CA HIS A 3 9.57 4.53 -19.20
C HIS A 3 8.92 5.38 -18.11
N GLU A 4 8.90 6.69 -18.31
CA GLU A 4 8.26 7.66 -17.41
C GLU A 4 6.73 7.49 -17.54
N PHE A 5 6.17 6.56 -16.76
CA PHE A 5 4.73 6.36 -16.66
C PHE A 5 4.14 7.50 -15.82
N ARG A 6 3.66 8.55 -16.49
CA ARG A 6 2.87 9.61 -15.84
C ARG A 6 1.42 9.20 -15.75
N LEU A 7 0.89 9.16 -14.54
CA LEU A 7 -0.55 9.04 -14.32
C LEU A 7 -1.20 10.38 -14.69
N ALA A 8 -2.27 10.34 -15.47
CA ALA A 8 -3.13 11.52 -15.60
C ALA A 8 -3.88 11.68 -14.27
N LEU A 9 -3.54 12.73 -13.53
CA LEU A 9 -4.16 13.06 -12.25
C LEU A 9 -5.32 14.02 -12.51
N ASP A 10 -6.50 13.72 -12.00
CA ASP A 10 -7.57 14.72 -11.90
C ASP A 10 -7.29 15.65 -10.69
N GLU A 11 -7.98 16.79 -10.62
CA GLU A 11 -7.75 17.79 -9.55
C GLU A 11 -7.99 17.23 -8.14
N GLU A 12 -8.93 16.28 -8.01
CA GLU A 12 -9.22 15.62 -6.74
C GLU A 12 -8.04 14.74 -6.31
N LEU A 13 -7.49 13.94 -7.23
CA LEU A 13 -6.34 13.09 -6.97
C LEU A 13 -5.08 13.90 -6.66
N ASP A 14 -4.84 15.01 -7.37
CA ASP A 14 -3.73 15.93 -7.07
C ASP A 14 -3.82 16.48 -5.64
N THR A 15 -5.02 16.88 -5.22
CA THR A 15 -5.28 17.36 -3.86
C THR A 15 -4.97 16.27 -2.82
N GLN A 16 -5.35 15.02 -3.08
CA GLN A 16 -5.05 13.90 -2.18
C GLN A 16 -3.56 13.57 -2.14
N LEU A 17 -2.86 13.63 -3.28
CA LEU A 17 -1.42 13.38 -3.35
C LEU A 17 -0.62 14.48 -2.65
N GLU A 18 -1.05 15.73 -2.76
CA GLU A 18 -0.45 16.86 -2.05
C GLU A 18 -0.59 16.69 -0.52
N ALA A 19 -1.77 16.26 -0.05
CA ALA A 19 -1.97 15.96 1.37
C ALA A 19 -1.01 14.86 1.87
N VAL A 20 -0.80 13.80 1.08
CA VAL A 20 0.17 12.75 1.42
C VAL A 20 1.61 13.26 1.37
N ARG A 21 1.96 14.07 0.36
CA ARG A 21 3.29 14.67 0.21
C ARG A 21 3.67 15.43 1.47
N GLN A 22 2.78 16.30 1.96
CA GLN A 22 3.00 17.09 3.17
C GLN A 22 3.06 16.22 4.43
N GLN A 23 2.13 15.26 4.59
CA GLN A 23 2.10 14.37 5.76
C GLN A 23 3.35 13.49 5.89
N GLN A 24 3.94 13.08 4.77
CA GLN A 24 5.08 12.18 4.74
C GLN A 24 6.42 12.91 4.51
N GLY A 25 6.41 14.23 4.33
CA GLY A 25 7.61 15.04 4.08
C GLY A 25 8.31 14.72 2.77
N LEU A 26 7.54 14.47 1.70
CA LEU A 26 8.05 14.11 0.38
C LEU A 26 8.28 15.35 -0.49
N GLU A 27 9.16 15.22 -1.49
CA GLU A 27 9.56 16.34 -2.34
C GLU A 27 8.63 16.53 -3.55
N THR A 28 8.04 15.44 -4.05
CA THR A 28 7.23 15.48 -5.28
C THR A 28 5.93 14.68 -5.15
N LEU A 29 4.94 14.99 -6.01
CA LEU A 29 3.70 14.22 -6.10
C LEU A 29 3.95 12.78 -6.59
N ASP A 30 4.94 12.57 -7.46
CA ASP A 30 5.34 11.23 -7.90
C ASP A 30 5.82 10.36 -6.73
N GLN A 31 6.61 10.93 -5.81
CA GLN A 31 7.02 10.24 -4.59
C GLN A 31 5.82 9.91 -3.70
N ALA A 32 4.82 10.79 -3.61
CA ALA A 32 3.59 10.55 -2.85
C ALA A 32 2.75 9.42 -3.47
N ALA A 33 2.61 9.40 -4.79
CA ALA A 33 1.93 8.34 -5.54
C ALA A 33 2.64 6.98 -5.34
N GLU A 34 3.96 6.95 -5.47
CA GLU A 34 4.77 5.76 -5.22
C GLU A 34 4.61 5.26 -3.77
N TRP A 35 4.66 6.18 -2.79
CA TRP A 35 4.49 5.84 -1.39
C TRP A 35 3.13 5.19 -1.09
N LEU A 36 2.05 5.77 -1.63
CA LEU A 36 0.69 5.23 -1.50
C LEU A 36 0.57 3.85 -2.14
N ALA A 37 1.08 3.69 -3.35
CA ALA A 37 1.07 2.41 -4.07
C ALA A 37 1.80 1.33 -3.25
N ARG A 38 3.01 1.61 -2.78
CA ARG A 38 3.80 0.70 -1.93
C ARG A 38 3.08 0.37 -0.62
N ARG A 39 2.43 1.37 0.01
CA ARG A 39 1.64 1.17 1.24
C ARG A 39 0.45 0.24 1.00
N ARG A 40 -0.28 0.42 -0.11
CA ARG A 40 -1.41 -0.43 -0.48
C ARG A 40 -0.95 -1.85 -0.77
N LEU A 41 0.15 -2.01 -1.51
CA LEU A 41 0.73 -3.33 -1.79
C LEU A 41 1.14 -4.04 -0.52
N ARG A 42 1.84 -3.39 0.42
CA ARG A 42 2.19 -3.99 1.72
C ARG A 42 0.96 -4.49 2.49
N LYS A 43 -0.12 -3.70 2.53
CA LYS A 43 -1.39 -4.12 3.15
C LYS A 43 -2.04 -5.29 2.39
N GLY A 44 -2.04 -5.25 1.06
CA GLY A 44 -2.61 -6.30 0.22
C GLY A 44 -1.84 -7.62 0.29
N THR A 45 -0.51 -7.57 0.34
CA THR A 45 0.34 -8.75 0.50
C THR A 45 0.14 -9.41 1.86
N ALA A 46 -0.12 -8.65 2.92
CA ALA A 46 -0.44 -9.23 4.23
C ALA A 46 -1.75 -10.03 4.20
N SER A 47 -2.78 -9.53 3.49
CA SER A 47 -4.03 -10.28 3.30
C SER A 47 -3.89 -11.47 2.35
N LEU A 48 -3.07 -11.37 1.30
CA LEU A 48 -2.86 -12.43 0.30
C LEU A 48 -1.98 -13.57 0.83
N THR A 49 -0.96 -13.26 1.64
CA THR A 49 -0.03 -14.28 2.18
C THR A 49 -0.55 -14.98 3.43
N GLY A 50 -1.79 -14.70 3.86
CA GLY A 50 -2.41 -15.41 4.98
C GLY A 50 -1.69 -15.25 6.33
N ARG A 51 -0.83 -14.24 6.49
CA ARG A 51 -0.03 -14.05 7.72
C ARG A 51 -0.86 -13.78 8.99
N GLY A 52 -2.17 -13.55 8.86
CA GLY A 52 -3.16 -13.49 9.95
C GLY A 52 -4.19 -14.63 9.93
N ARG A 53 -3.98 -15.66 9.10
CA ARG A 53 -4.81 -16.86 8.95
C ARG A 53 -4.05 -18.12 9.39
N ALA A 54 -3.25 -18.01 10.44
CA ALA A 54 -2.62 -19.18 11.02
C ALA A 54 -3.72 -20.16 11.46
N LEU A 55 -3.69 -21.38 10.93
CA LEU A 55 -4.52 -22.47 11.42
C LEU A 55 -3.84 -23.02 12.66
N TYR A 56 -4.53 -23.00 13.79
CA TYR A 56 -4.05 -23.58 15.03
C TYR A 56 -4.50 -25.04 15.12
N GLU A 57 -3.58 -25.92 15.46
CA GLU A 57 -3.88 -27.33 15.72
C GLU A 57 -4.86 -27.42 16.89
N ILE A 58 -6.06 -27.97 16.65
CA ILE A 58 -7.01 -28.31 17.71
C ILE A 58 -6.69 -29.75 18.12
N ARG A 59 -6.06 -29.93 19.27
CA ARG A 59 -5.84 -31.28 19.83
C ARG A 59 -7.16 -31.80 20.35
N GLY A 60 -7.68 -32.85 19.71
CA GLY A 60 -8.84 -33.59 20.20
C GLY A 60 -8.53 -34.24 21.55
N PRO A 61 -9.57 -34.55 22.36
CA PRO A 61 -9.38 -35.14 23.68
C PRO A 61 -8.59 -36.45 23.56
N SER A 62 -7.54 -36.57 24.37
CA SER A 62 -6.81 -37.83 24.54
C SER A 62 -7.65 -38.74 25.42
N ASP A 63 -7.95 -39.93 24.91
CA ASP A 63 -8.60 -41.04 25.62
C ASP A 63 -7.73 -41.53 26.80
#